data_AF-A0AAV4B131-F1
#
_entry.id   AF-A0AAV4B131-F1
#
_cell.length_a   1.000
_cell.length_b   1.000
_cell.length_c   1.000
_cell.angle_alpha   90.00
_cell.angle_beta   90.00
_cell.angle_gamma   90.00
#
_symmetry.space_group_name_H-M   'P 1'
#
loop_
_entity.id
_entity.type
_entity.pdbx_description
1 polymer ?
#
loop_
_entity_poly.entity_id
_entity_poly.type
_entity_poly.pdbx_seq_one_letter_code
_entity_poly.pdbx_strand_id
1 'polypeptide(L)' 'MKHPRYSPDLALSDFWLFPKMKEHLCGQRFESEEDIFATKEAIRQLNKDFYVTAFDSSSRRLQKCIGKSGCYVEYNMR' A
#
# COMPACT_ATOMS: atom_id res chain seq x y z
N MET A 1 9.63 16.17 2.56
CA MET A 1 9.54 14.99 3.45
C MET A 1 10.63 14.01 3.02
N LYS A 2 11.51 13.55 3.90
CA LYS A 2 12.56 12.58 3.53
C LYS A 2 12.00 11.17 3.62
N HIS A 3 12.08 10.39 2.55
CA HIS A 3 11.73 8.98 2.56
C HIS A 3 13.02 8.16 2.74
N PRO A 4 13.11 7.26 3.74
CA PRO A 4 14.26 6.39 3.91
C PRO A 4 14.41 5.43 2.73
N ARG A 5 15.65 5.05 2.41
CA ARG A 5 15.92 4.06 1.36
C ARG A 5 15.43 2.68 1.82
N TYR A 6 14.87 1.91 0.89
CA TYR A 6 14.41 0.54 1.13
C TYR A 6 13.30 0.42 2.20
N SER A 7 12.38 1.39 2.27
CA SER A 7 11.27 1.37 3.26
C SER A 7 9.88 1.29 2.61
N PRO A 8 9.60 0.24 1.81
CA PRO A 8 8.27 0.04 1.22
C PRO A 8 7.19 -0.15 2.31
N ASP A 9 7.56 -0.66 3.48
CA ASP A 9 6.67 -0.80 4.64
C ASP A 9 6.21 0.54 5.25
N LEU A 10 6.80 1.67 4.80
CA LEU A 10 6.43 3.04 5.15
C LEU A 10 5.83 3.83 3.98
N ALA A 11 5.94 3.34 2.75
CA ALA A 11 5.39 4.00 1.57
C ALA A 11 3.91 3.64 1.39
N LEU A 12 3.02 4.64 1.41
CA LEU A 12 1.58 4.46 1.24
C LEU A 12 1.22 3.68 -0.05
N SER A 13 1.98 3.90 -1.13
CA SER A 13 1.86 3.13 -2.37
C SER A 13 2.01 1.64 -2.13
N ASP A 14 3.08 1.25 -1.44
CA ASP A 14 3.53 -0.13 -1.34
C ASP A 14 2.78 -0.92 -0.27
N PHE A 15 2.51 -0.34 0.90
CA PHE A 15 1.83 -1.05 1.98
C PHE A 15 0.29 -0.92 1.94
N TRP A 16 -0.28 0.02 1.19
CA TRP A 16 -1.72 0.30 1.20
C TRP A 16 -2.37 0.21 -0.18
N LEU A 17 -1.93 1.03 -1.14
CA LEU A 17 -2.58 1.13 -2.46
C LEU A 17 -2.39 -0.13 -3.30
N PHE A 18 -1.16 -0.60 -3.48
CA PHE A 18 -0.87 -1.77 -4.32
C PHE A 18 -1.48 -3.07 -3.79
N PRO A 19 -1.51 -3.34 -2.46
CA PRO A 19 -2.27 -4.46 -1.93
C PRO A 19 -3.74 -4.41 -2.35
N LYS A 20 -4.38 -3.24 -2.27
CA LYS A 20 -5.78 -3.09 -2.68
C LYS A 20 -5.97 -3.29 -4.18
N MET A 21 -5.04 -2.78 -5.00
CA MET A 21 -5.05 -3.04 -6.45
C MET A 21 -4.89 -4.53 -6.76
N LYS A 22 -4.00 -5.22 -6.03
CA LYS A 22 -3.77 -6.66 -6.22
C LYS A 22 -5.02 -7.49 -5.95
N GLU A 23 -5.93 -7.08 -5.07
CA GLU A 23 -7.21 -7.80 -4.86
C GLU A 23 -8.01 -7.92 -6.16
N HIS A 24 -7.96 -6.90 -7.03
CA HIS A 24 -8.67 -6.91 -8.32
C HIS A 24 -7.86 -7.56 -9.45
N LEU A 25 -6.52 -7.46 -9.37
CA LEU A 25 -5.62 -7.96 -10.43
C LEU A 25 -5.26 -9.44 -10.24
N CYS A 26 -5.29 -9.97 -9.02
CA CYS A 26 -4.80 -11.30 -8.74
C CYS A 26 -5.71 -12.37 -9.36
N GLY A 27 -5.11 -13.31 -10.10
CA GLY A 27 -5.82 -14.41 -10.74
C GLY A 27 -6.57 -14.05 -12.02
N GLN A 28 -6.59 -12.78 -12.43
CA GLN A 28 -7.18 -12.36 -13.69
C GLN A 28 -6.21 -12.59 -14.85
N ARG A 29 -6.74 -13.09 -15.98
CA ARG A 29 -6.05 -13.08 -17.27
C ARG A 29 -6.68 -11.98 -18.10
N PHE A 30 -5.85 -11.05 -18.56
CA PHE A 30 -6.27 -9.97 -19.44
C PHE A 30 -5.93 -10.38 -20.87
N GLU A 31 -6.88 -10.26 -21.79
CA GLU A 31 -6.69 -10.61 -23.21
C GLU A 31 -6.30 -9.38 -24.04
N SER A 32 -6.57 -8.18 -23.50
CA SER A 32 -6.33 -6.89 -24.14
C SER A 32 -5.82 -5.83 -23.15
N GLU A 33 -5.29 -4.73 -23.68
CA GLU A 33 -4.93 -3.58 -22.84
C GLU A 33 -6.19 -2.92 -22.26
N GLU A 34 -7.30 -2.92 -23.00
CA GLU A 34 -8.60 -2.41 -22.57
C GLU A 34 -9.08 -3.08 -21.27
N ASP A 35 -8.86 -4.39 -21.12
CA ASP A 35 -9.19 -5.12 -19.89
C ASP A 35 -8.35 -4.63 -18.69
N ILE A 36 -7.08 -4.24 -18.93
CA ILE A 36 -6.21 -3.64 -17.90
C ILE A 36 -6.73 -2.24 -17.55
N PHE A 37 -7.11 -1.44 -18.56
CA PHE A 37 -7.66 -0.10 -18.34
C PHE A 37 -8.98 -0.13 -17.55
N ALA A 38 -9.81 -1.16 -17.74
CA ALA A 38 -11.03 -1.34 -16.94
C ALA A 38 -10.73 -1.43 -15.43
N THR A 39 -9.57 -1.95 -15.03
CA THR A 39 -9.14 -1.99 -13.62
C THR A 39 -8.92 -0.59 -13.03
N LYS A 40 -8.68 0.44 -13.85
CA LYS A 40 -8.60 1.83 -13.38
C LYS A 40 -9.90 2.31 -12.75
N GLU A 41 -11.05 1.82 -13.22
CA GLU A 41 -12.34 2.19 -12.64
C GLU A 41 -12.49 1.65 -11.21
N ALA A 42 -12.03 0.42 -10.95
CA ALA A 42 -12.03 -0.14 -9.59
C ALA A 42 -11.18 0.70 -8.62
N ILE A 43 -10.05 1.25 -9.10
CA ILE A 43 -9.19 2.15 -8.32
C ILE A 43 -9.83 3.52 -8.12
N ARG A 44 -10.52 4.05 -9.14
CA ARG A 44 -11.26 5.32 -9.06
C ARG A 44 -12.41 5.28 -8.04
N GLN A 45 -12.96 4.09 -7.81
CA GLN A 45 -14.01 3.87 -6.81
C GLN A 45 -13.49 3.84 -5.36
N LEU A 46 -12.16 3.87 -5.14
CA LEU A 46 -11.60 4.03 -3.79
C LEU A 46 -12.06 5.37 -3.21
N ASN A 47 -12.86 5.30 -2.14
CA ASN A 47 -13.47 6.46 -1.53
C ASN A 47 -12.48 7.26 -0.66
N LYS A 48 -12.91 8.44 -0.18
CA LYS A 48 -12.11 9.28 0.71
C LYS A 48 -11.67 8.54 1.97
N ASP A 49 -12.55 7.73 2.55
CA ASP A 49 -12.31 7.01 3.81
C ASP A 49 -11.17 5.99 3.67
N PHE A 50 -11.00 5.40 2.48
CA PHE A 50 -9.86 4.53 2.17
C PHE A 50 -8.53 5.26 2.37
N TYR A 51 -8.42 6.50 1.88
CA TYR A 51 -7.21 7.30 2.02
C TYR A 51 -7.02 7.85 3.44
N VAL A 52 -8.10 8.27 4.11
CA VAL A 52 -8.03 8.69 5.52
C VAL A 52 -7.46 7.56 6.39
N THR A 53 -7.98 6.34 6.22
CA THR A 53 -7.50 5.15 6.92
C THR A 53 -6.03 4.84 6.59
N ALA A 54 -5.61 5.11 5.34
CA ALA A 54 -4.22 4.95 4.91
C ALA A 54 -3.27 5.88 5.69
N PHE A 55 -3.66 7.15 5.86
CA PHE A 55 -2.87 8.14 6.60
C PHE A 55 -2.74 7.80 8.08
N ASP A 56 -3.82 7.34 8.71
CA ASP A 56 -3.78 6.87 10.11
C ASP A 56 -2.87 5.65 10.25
N SER A 57 -2.97 4.70 9.31
CA SER A 57 -2.10 3.52 9.26
C SER A 57 -0.63 3.87 9.04
N SER A 58 -0.35 4.87 8.19
CA SER A 58 1.00 5.39 7.95
C SER A 58 1.62 5.96 9.23
N SER A 59 0.85 6.79 9.95
CA SER A 59 1.27 7.35 11.24
C SER A 59 1.62 6.26 12.25
N ARG A 60 0.81 5.21 12.35
CA ARG A 60 1.08 4.06 13.23
C ARG A 60 2.30 3.26 12.79
N ARG A 61 2.50 3.04 11.49
CA ARG A 61 3.67 2.33 10.94
C ARG A 61 4.97 3.09 11.23
N LEU A 62 4.96 4.42 11.08
CA LEU A 62 6.09 5.28 11.45
C LEU A 62 6.45 5.14 12.94
N GLN A 63 5.45 5.24 13.83
CA GLN A 63 5.68 5.05 15.27
C GLN A 63 6.26 3.66 15.60
N LYS A 64 5.77 2.62 14.92
CA LYS A 64 6.30 1.25 15.08
C LYS A 64 7.73 1.11 14.57
N CYS A 65 8.09 1.76 13.46
CA CYS A 65 9.46 1.81 12.95
C CYS A 65 10.41 2.51 13.94
N ILE A 66 9.99 3.63 14.54
CA ILE A 66 10.73 4.33 15.59
C ILE A 66 10.94 3.42 16.81
N GLY A 67 9.87 2.76 17.29
CA GLY A 67 9.95 1.81 18.40
C GLY A 67 10.82 0.58 18.11
N LYS A 68 11.09 0.29 16.83
CA LYS A 68 11.99 -0.77 16.37
C LYS A 68 13.37 -0.25 15.95
N SER A 69 13.75 0.96 16.32
CA SER A 69 15.05 1.56 15.98
C SER A 69 15.36 1.56 14.48
N GLY A 70 14.34 1.76 13.63
CA GLY A 70 14.48 1.79 12.18
C GLY A 70 14.40 0.42 11.49
N CYS A 71 14.18 -0.69 12.22
CA CYS A 71 13.93 -1.98 11.59
C CYS A 71 12.55 -2.04 10.94
N TYR A 72 12.38 -2.99 10.00
CA TYR A 72 11.13 -3.23 9.30
C TYR A 72 9.95 -3.44 10.27
N VAL A 73 8.83 -2.80 9.95
CA VAL A 73 7.61 -2.80 10.77
C VAL A 73 7.08 -4.22 10.96
N GLU A 74 7.19 -5.07 9.95
CA GLU A 74 6.64 -6.43 9.92
C GLU A 74 7.62 -7.50 10.44
N TYR A 75 8.91 -7.18 10.54
CA TYR A 75 9.90 -8.11 11.06
C TYR A 75 9.78 -8.25 12.58
N ASN A 76 9.44 -9.43 13.08
CA ASN A 76 9.51 -9.73 14.52
C ASN A 76 10.87 -10.39 14.80
N MET A 77 11.68 -9.80 15.70
CA MET A 77 12.80 -10.53 16.27
C MET A 77 12.22 -11.71 17.06
N ARG A 78 12.65 -12.93 16.72
CA ARG A 78 12.41 -14.12 17.53
C ARG A 78 13.21 -14.04 18.83
#